data_AF-A0A1J4LSY3-F1
#
_entry.id   AF-A0A1J4LSY3-F1
#
_cell.length_a   1.000
_cell.length_b   1.000
_cell.length_c   1.000
_cell.angle_alpha   90.00
_cell.angle_beta   90.00
_cell.angle_gamma   90.00
#
_symmetry.space_group_name_H-M   'P 1'
#
loop_
_entity.id
_entity.type
_entity.pdbx_description
1 polymer ?
#
loop_
_entity_poly.entity_id
_entity_poly.type
_entity_poly.pdbx_seq_one_letter_code
_entity_poly.pdbx_strand_id
1 'polypeptide(L)'
;MKAIMGEEDDEGVGLRVVDNNGVSHGISVLFDGEIDYHEQDGYPDDPDDRTEAGNEHVNQARRFARYWVYRKRGYDTLEPTKNPDQITQTAAALKPLSADAANSFFGDLYQHLRSIYTDAESSVRMPDGVTPEEAVYQQDFYLGMDPETASTYADVLTDPDVVDLLEDEVAGTGVDELDAEGIADAAGVDLESMPNIRDGALVEAVSDVHVHWDDALGQYHTQWGTQPDLEREPDARIEIFAYEPDSIIDLKTQLVRNLVCQVRDCYLAMGIAPPESFRILGHGRHDASTWYSHYDFYDEYFDPDAEISTWYEEQTPENAYEHEGETRRAQPNT
;
A
#
# COMPACT_ATOMS: atom_id res chain seq x y z
N MET A 1 -14.68 12.13 5.95
CA MET A 1 -13.68 12.42 6.98
C MET A 1 -13.36 13.90 7.00
N LYS A 2 -13.15 14.45 8.19
CA LYS A 2 -12.56 15.79 8.38
C LYS A 2 -11.64 15.73 9.59
N ALA A 3 -10.53 16.44 9.59
CA ALA A 3 -9.65 16.53 10.74
C ALA A 3 -9.25 17.97 11.04
N ILE A 4 -9.10 18.26 12.34
CA ILE A 4 -8.52 19.51 12.84
C ILE A 4 -7.41 19.12 13.82
N MET A 5 -6.20 19.62 13.57
CA MET A 5 -5.05 19.41 14.44
C MET A 5 -5.29 20.09 15.79
N GLY A 6 -5.00 19.37 16.87
CA GLY A 6 -5.00 19.86 18.24
C GLY A 6 -3.60 20.26 18.71
N GLU A 7 -3.37 20.09 20.01
CA GLU A 7 -2.07 20.36 20.63
C GLU A 7 -1.07 19.24 20.32
N GLU A 8 0.20 19.61 20.26
CA GLU A 8 1.35 18.72 20.12
C GLU A 8 2.21 18.91 21.37
N ASP A 9 2.54 17.82 22.05
CA ASP A 9 3.33 17.81 23.28
C ASP A 9 4.58 16.93 23.12
N ASP A 10 5.17 16.47 24.22
CA ASP A 10 6.36 15.62 24.22
C ASP A 10 6.05 14.14 23.96
N GLU A 11 4.78 13.73 23.97
CA GLU A 11 4.35 12.35 23.75
C GLU A 11 3.75 12.17 22.35
N GLY A 12 3.01 13.15 21.84
CA GLY A 12 2.40 13.02 20.52
C GLY A 12 1.59 14.23 20.04
N VAL A 13 0.59 13.94 19.21
CA VAL A 13 -0.26 14.92 18.54
C VAL A 13 -1.73 14.59 18.76
N GLY A 14 -2.43 15.48 19.45
CA GLY A 14 -3.88 15.44 19.57
C GLY A 14 -4.57 15.97 18.31
N LEU A 15 -5.74 15.42 17.97
CA LEU A 15 -6.57 15.90 16.87
C LEU A 15 -8.04 15.55 17.09
N ARG A 16 -8.90 16.29 16.39
CA ARG A 16 -10.33 15.98 16.28
C ARG A 16 -10.65 15.49 14.88
N VAL A 17 -11.15 14.27 14.77
CA VAL A 17 -11.61 13.66 13.52
C VAL A 17 -13.14 13.62 13.50
N VAL A 18 -13.75 13.94 12.38
CA VAL A 18 -15.19 13.71 12.13
C VAL A 18 -15.31 12.64 11.06
N ASP A 19 -15.96 11.53 11.39
CA ASP A 19 -16.11 10.38 10.50
C ASP A 19 -17.15 10.62 9.39
N ASN A 20 -17.35 9.62 8.52
CA ASN A 20 -18.30 9.71 7.40
C ASN A 20 -19.77 9.72 7.84
N ASN A 21 -20.06 9.33 9.09
CA ASN A 21 -21.39 9.42 9.71
C ASN A 21 -21.58 10.72 10.51
N GLY A 22 -20.58 11.60 10.54
CA GLY A 22 -20.62 12.85 11.29
C GLY A 22 -20.35 12.70 12.79
N VAL A 23 -19.86 11.55 13.24
CA VAL A 23 -19.43 11.33 14.64
C VAL A 23 -18.09 12.00 14.85
N SER A 24 -17.95 12.72 15.97
CA SER A 24 -16.69 13.36 16.36
C SER A 24 -15.88 12.43 17.25
N HIS A 25 -14.60 12.32 16.93
CA HIS A 25 -13.60 11.54 17.63
C HIS A 25 -12.50 12.47 18.16
N GLY A 26 -12.20 12.40 19.46
CA GLY A 26 -10.98 12.94 20.02
C GLY A 26 -9.92 11.86 20.00
N ILE A 27 -8.83 12.07 19.27
CA ILE A 27 -7.76 11.08 19.11
C ILE A 27 -6.43 11.74 19.45
N SER A 28 -5.54 11.02 20.12
CA SER A 28 -4.12 11.37 20.21
C SER A 28 -3.30 10.25 19.56
N VAL A 29 -2.23 10.67 18.88
CA VAL A 29 -1.35 9.80 18.09
C VAL A 29 0.07 10.07 18.54
N LEU A 30 0.75 9.05 19.04
CA LEU A 30 2.17 9.12 19.38
C LEU A 30 3.02 9.24 18.10
N PHE A 31 4.29 9.64 18.23
CA PHE A 31 5.17 9.86 17.07
C PHE A 31 5.47 8.61 16.23
N ASP A 32 5.23 7.42 16.78
CA ASP A 32 5.32 6.11 16.09
C ASP A 32 3.98 5.62 15.52
N GLY A 33 2.91 6.41 15.69
CA GLY A 33 1.56 6.08 15.21
C GLY A 33 0.69 5.29 16.19
N GLU A 34 1.19 4.92 17.38
CA GLU A 34 0.34 4.33 18.40
C GLU A 34 -0.77 5.32 18.81
N ILE A 35 -1.98 4.79 19.03
CA ILE A 35 -3.12 5.57 19.53
C ILE A 35 -3.15 5.42 21.04
N ASP A 36 -2.67 6.43 21.77
CA ASP A 36 -2.67 6.47 23.23
C ASP A 36 -4.04 6.84 23.82
N TYR A 37 -4.83 7.61 23.07
CA TYR A 37 -6.15 8.06 23.47
C TYR A 37 -7.15 8.10 22.31
N HIS A 38 -8.37 7.62 22.56
CA HIS A 38 -9.50 7.72 21.64
C HIS A 38 -10.82 7.82 22.43
N GLU A 39 -11.55 8.93 22.24
CA GLU A 39 -12.92 9.13 22.73
C GLU A 39 -13.90 9.44 21.59
N GLN A 40 -15.15 8.99 21.73
CA GLN A 40 -16.27 9.30 20.84
C GLN A 40 -17.59 8.94 21.53
N ASP A 41 -18.72 9.56 21.13
CA ASP A 41 -20.06 9.33 21.72
C ASP A 41 -21.09 8.74 20.72
N GLY A 42 -20.69 8.44 19.48
CA GLY A 42 -21.58 7.98 18.41
C GLY A 42 -21.76 6.46 18.31
N TYR A 43 -20.84 5.69 18.87
CA TYR A 43 -20.80 4.24 18.88
C TYR A 43 -20.64 3.72 20.33
N PRO A 44 -21.07 2.48 20.64
CA PRO A 44 -20.82 1.87 21.96
C PRO A 44 -19.33 1.91 22.36
N ASP A 45 -19.04 2.03 23.66
CA ASP A 45 -17.65 2.03 24.16
C ASP A 45 -17.02 0.63 24.08
N ASP A 46 -17.80 -0.40 24.39
CA ASP A 46 -17.40 -1.80 24.27
C ASP A 46 -17.44 -2.24 22.80
N PRO A 47 -16.31 -2.67 22.20
CA PRO A 47 -16.28 -3.17 20.83
C PRO A 47 -17.24 -4.34 20.56
N ASP A 48 -17.52 -5.18 21.57
CA ASP A 48 -18.42 -6.32 21.44
C ASP A 48 -19.90 -5.89 21.32
N ASP A 49 -20.23 -4.67 21.76
CA ASP A 49 -21.57 -4.09 21.64
C ASP A 49 -21.76 -3.30 20.33
N ARG A 50 -20.69 -3.06 19.55
CA ARG A 50 -20.76 -2.34 18.28
C ARG A 50 -21.24 -3.23 17.14
N THR A 51 -21.94 -2.63 16.19
CA THR A 51 -22.15 -3.27 14.89
C THR A 51 -20.83 -3.38 14.14
N GLU A 52 -20.74 -4.32 13.21
CA GLU A 52 -19.60 -4.48 12.30
C GLU A 52 -19.24 -3.15 11.59
N ALA A 53 -20.24 -2.46 11.03
CA ALA A 53 -20.04 -1.14 10.42
C ALA A 53 -19.59 -0.06 11.43
N GLY A 54 -20.14 -0.07 12.65
CA GLY A 54 -19.72 0.86 13.70
C GLY A 54 -18.26 0.64 14.12
N ASN A 55 -17.83 -0.62 14.20
CA ASN A 55 -16.43 -0.96 14.45
C ASN A 55 -15.52 -0.44 13.32
N GLU A 56 -15.92 -0.63 12.07
CA GLU A 56 -15.11 -0.17 10.94
C GLU A 56 -15.03 1.37 10.87
N HIS A 57 -16.10 2.13 11.15
CA HIS A 57 -15.99 3.60 11.21
C HIS A 57 -15.03 4.09 12.30
N VAL A 58 -15.02 3.46 13.47
CA VAL A 58 -14.05 3.74 14.54
C VAL A 58 -12.62 3.44 14.07
N ASN A 59 -12.42 2.36 13.32
CA ASN A 59 -11.12 2.01 12.75
C ASN A 59 -10.68 2.96 11.64
N GLN A 60 -11.57 3.34 10.72
CA GLN A 60 -11.32 4.35 9.69
C GLN A 60 -10.87 5.67 10.33
N ALA A 61 -11.54 6.13 11.38
CA ALA A 61 -11.16 7.35 12.10
C ALA A 61 -9.74 7.28 12.67
N ARG A 62 -9.33 6.13 13.23
CA ARG A 62 -7.96 5.89 13.73
C ARG A 62 -6.93 5.87 12.59
N ARG A 63 -7.21 5.15 11.50
CA ARG A 63 -6.31 5.09 10.32
C ARG A 63 -6.14 6.47 9.71
N PHE A 64 -7.24 7.20 9.51
CA PHE A 64 -7.21 8.58 9.01
C PHE A 64 -6.46 9.53 9.95
N ALA A 65 -6.59 9.36 11.27
CA ALA A 65 -5.86 10.17 12.24
C ALA A 65 -4.33 10.02 12.11
N ARG A 66 -3.85 8.78 12.01
CA ARG A 66 -2.42 8.50 11.76
C ARG A 66 -1.95 9.12 10.45
N TYR A 67 -2.71 8.93 9.38
CA TYR A 67 -2.38 9.52 8.09
C TYR A 67 -2.35 11.05 8.12
N TRP A 68 -3.30 11.66 8.82
CA TRP A 68 -3.37 13.11 8.92
C TRP A 68 -2.17 13.69 9.68
N VAL A 69 -1.75 13.05 10.78
CA VAL A 69 -0.53 13.43 11.50
C VAL A 69 0.70 13.25 10.61
N TYR A 70 0.81 12.13 9.91
CA TYR A 70 1.87 11.89 8.92
C TYR A 70 1.93 13.02 7.88
N ARG A 71 0.84 13.33 7.18
CA ARG A 71 0.83 14.37 6.13
C ARG A 71 1.07 15.78 6.66
N LYS A 72 0.52 16.11 7.84
CA LYS A 72 0.48 17.50 8.35
C LYS A 72 1.61 17.85 9.33
N ARG A 73 2.33 16.85 9.84
CA ARG A 73 3.46 17.02 10.76
C ARG A 73 4.72 16.28 10.32
N GLY A 74 4.59 15.31 9.41
CA GLY A 74 5.68 14.54 8.86
C GLY A 74 6.11 13.36 9.74
N TYR A 75 5.47 13.12 10.89
CA TYR A 75 5.83 11.99 11.76
C TYR A 75 5.51 10.66 11.08
N ASP A 76 6.39 9.68 11.23
CA ASP A 76 6.24 8.34 10.64
C ASP A 76 5.23 7.49 11.43
N THR A 77 3.96 7.84 11.32
CA THR A 77 2.85 7.26 12.09
C THR A 77 2.09 6.17 11.34
N LEU A 78 2.58 5.79 10.15
CA LEU A 78 1.97 4.75 9.30
C LEU A 78 2.87 3.53 9.26
N GLU A 79 2.28 2.35 9.38
CA GLU A 79 2.98 1.09 9.10
C GLU A 79 3.52 1.14 7.65
N PRO A 80 4.79 0.81 7.40
CA PRO A 80 5.40 0.93 6.07
C PRO A 80 4.56 0.31 4.94
N THR A 81 4.13 -0.94 5.13
CA THR A 81 3.30 -1.69 4.17
C THR A 81 1.85 -1.19 4.01
N LYS A 82 1.47 -0.13 4.74
CA LYS A 82 0.16 0.55 4.66
C LYS A 82 0.31 2.07 4.50
N ASN A 83 1.52 2.53 4.17
CA ASN A 83 1.78 3.92 3.86
C ASN A 83 1.61 4.11 2.34
N PRO A 84 0.59 4.86 1.87
CA PRO A 84 0.35 5.03 0.45
C PRO A 84 1.57 5.61 -0.28
N ASP A 85 2.32 6.54 0.32
CA ASP A 85 3.49 7.15 -0.32
C ASP A 85 4.64 6.13 -0.49
N GLN A 86 4.86 5.26 0.50
CA GLN A 86 5.91 4.23 0.43
C GLN A 86 5.54 3.13 -0.59
N ILE A 87 4.27 2.76 -0.66
CA ILE A 87 3.76 1.80 -1.66
C ILE A 87 3.89 2.40 -3.07
N THR A 88 3.54 3.68 -3.26
CA THR A 88 3.72 4.39 -4.53
C THR A 88 5.20 4.44 -4.94
N GLN A 89 6.10 4.78 -4.01
CA GLN A 89 7.54 4.75 -4.26
C GLN A 89 8.02 3.35 -4.68
N THR A 90 7.48 2.31 -4.05
CA THR A 90 7.79 0.92 -4.42
C THR A 90 7.30 0.58 -5.83
N ALA A 91 6.08 0.98 -6.19
CA ALA A 91 5.53 0.79 -7.54
C ALA A 91 6.41 1.49 -8.60
N ALA A 92 6.79 2.74 -8.33
CA ALA A 92 7.66 3.53 -9.20
C ALA A 92 9.08 2.93 -9.31
N ALA A 93 9.63 2.35 -8.23
CA ALA A 93 10.93 1.68 -8.24
C ALA A 93 10.93 0.33 -8.97
N LEU A 94 9.82 -0.41 -8.90
CA LEU A 94 9.66 -1.71 -9.55
C LEU A 94 9.51 -1.57 -11.06
N LYS A 95 8.91 -0.48 -11.52
CA LYS A 95 8.59 -0.24 -12.93
C LYS A 95 9.80 -0.23 -13.89
N PRO A 96 10.89 0.53 -13.64
CA PRO A 96 12.04 0.60 -14.54
C PRO A 96 12.95 -0.65 -14.50
N LEU A 97 12.60 -1.68 -13.73
CA LEU A 97 13.37 -2.93 -13.72
C LEU A 97 13.38 -3.58 -15.11
N SER A 98 14.58 -3.86 -15.61
CA SER A 98 14.76 -4.69 -16.80
C SER A 98 14.23 -6.12 -16.57
N ALA A 99 13.99 -6.86 -17.65
CA ALA A 99 13.57 -8.26 -17.55
C ALA A 99 14.55 -9.12 -16.72
N ASP A 100 15.86 -8.87 -16.86
CA ASP A 100 16.90 -9.58 -16.12
C ASP A 100 16.86 -9.24 -14.62
N ALA A 101 16.69 -7.96 -14.28
CA ALA A 101 16.56 -7.52 -12.89
C ALA A 101 15.27 -8.05 -12.25
N ALA A 102 14.14 -7.93 -12.95
CA ALA A 102 12.86 -8.48 -12.51
C ALA A 102 12.95 -10.01 -12.31
N ASN A 103 13.62 -10.73 -13.21
CA ASN A 103 13.84 -12.17 -13.05
C ASN A 103 14.75 -12.49 -11.86
N SER A 104 15.73 -11.63 -11.54
CA SER A 104 16.59 -11.83 -10.37
C SER A 104 15.85 -11.70 -9.05
N PHE A 105 14.86 -10.81 -8.95
CA PHE A 105 14.08 -10.60 -7.72
C PHE A 105 12.84 -11.51 -7.66
N PHE A 106 12.13 -11.68 -8.76
CA PHE A 106 10.81 -12.31 -8.81
C PHE A 106 10.79 -13.64 -9.58
N GLY A 107 11.95 -14.16 -9.98
CA GLY A 107 12.06 -15.40 -10.76
C GLY A 107 11.43 -16.61 -10.06
N ASP A 108 11.57 -16.71 -8.74
CA ASP A 108 10.99 -17.80 -7.95
C ASP A 108 9.46 -17.71 -7.89
N LEU A 109 8.91 -16.50 -7.70
CA LEU A 109 7.47 -16.26 -7.78
C LEU A 109 6.93 -16.58 -9.18
N TYR A 110 7.60 -16.08 -10.22
CA TYR A 110 7.23 -16.35 -11.61
C TYR A 110 7.20 -17.85 -11.93
N GLN A 111 8.25 -18.58 -11.53
CA GLN A 111 8.32 -20.03 -11.72
C GLN A 111 7.20 -20.73 -10.93
N HIS A 112 6.93 -20.29 -9.71
CA HIS A 112 5.87 -20.87 -8.90
C HIS A 112 4.48 -20.66 -9.52
N LEU A 113 4.12 -19.43 -9.90
CA LEU A 113 2.82 -19.14 -10.52
C LEU A 113 2.60 -20.00 -11.76
N ARG A 114 3.63 -20.17 -12.60
CA ARG A 114 3.55 -21.05 -13.77
C ARG A 114 3.46 -22.54 -13.41
N SER A 115 4.10 -22.99 -12.34
CA SER A 115 4.02 -24.38 -11.87
C SER A 115 2.62 -24.80 -11.42
N ILE A 116 1.74 -23.84 -11.11
CA ILE A 116 0.35 -24.13 -10.74
C ILE A 116 -0.43 -24.66 -11.94
N TYR A 117 -0.13 -24.15 -13.14
CA TYR A 117 -0.87 -24.46 -14.38
C TYR A 117 -0.11 -25.38 -15.34
N THR A 118 1.15 -25.71 -15.01
CA THR A 118 2.04 -26.50 -15.87
C THR A 118 2.80 -27.55 -15.06
N ASP A 119 3.46 -28.51 -15.71
CA ASP A 119 4.31 -29.50 -15.03
C ASP A 119 5.70 -28.93 -14.62
N ALA A 120 5.85 -27.61 -14.52
CA ALA A 120 7.09 -26.99 -14.09
C ALA A 120 7.37 -27.26 -12.60
N GLU A 121 8.64 -27.41 -12.23
CA GLU A 121 9.03 -27.50 -10.83
C GLU A 121 8.98 -26.11 -10.17
N SER A 122 8.64 -26.06 -8.87
CA SER A 122 8.66 -24.85 -8.06
C SER A 122 9.54 -25.01 -6.82
N SER A 123 10.28 -23.96 -6.47
CA SER A 123 11.01 -23.83 -5.20
C SER A 123 10.08 -23.52 -4.02
N VAL A 124 8.89 -22.96 -4.29
CA VAL A 124 7.92 -22.59 -3.26
C VAL A 124 7.20 -23.84 -2.77
N ARG A 125 7.38 -24.13 -1.49
CA ARG A 125 6.73 -25.27 -0.83
C ARG A 125 5.33 -24.88 -0.37
N MET A 126 4.32 -25.57 -0.88
CA MET A 126 2.95 -25.39 -0.41
C MET A 126 2.74 -25.98 0.99
N PRO A 127 1.97 -25.32 1.87
CA PRO A 127 1.50 -25.89 3.12
C PRO A 127 0.59 -27.10 2.90
N ASP A 128 0.54 -28.01 3.88
CA ASP A 128 -0.29 -29.22 3.79
C ASP A 128 -1.78 -28.86 3.71
N GLY A 129 -2.46 -29.35 2.67
CA GLY A 129 -3.91 -29.18 2.49
C GLY A 129 -4.34 -27.83 1.90
N VAL A 130 -3.39 -26.98 1.48
CA VAL A 130 -3.67 -25.73 0.79
C VAL A 130 -3.67 -25.95 -0.72
N THR A 131 -4.75 -25.54 -1.38
CA THR A 131 -4.84 -25.51 -2.85
C THR A 131 -4.04 -24.30 -3.37
N PRO A 132 -3.07 -24.47 -4.29
CA PRO A 132 -2.30 -23.35 -4.82
C PRO A 132 -3.14 -22.21 -5.40
N GLU A 133 -4.24 -22.55 -6.09
CA GLU A 133 -5.14 -21.57 -6.70
C GLU A 133 -5.93 -20.73 -5.70
N GLU A 134 -6.06 -21.19 -4.45
CA GLU A 134 -6.80 -20.51 -3.37
C GLU A 134 -5.87 -19.70 -2.46
N ALA A 135 -4.56 -19.80 -2.66
CA ALA A 135 -3.57 -19.10 -1.86
C ALA A 135 -3.27 -17.69 -2.41
N VAL A 136 -2.83 -16.81 -1.52
CA VAL A 136 -2.23 -15.52 -1.85
C VAL A 136 -0.72 -15.66 -1.68
N TYR A 137 0.01 -15.29 -2.73
CA TYR A 137 1.46 -15.28 -2.72
C TYR A 137 1.96 -13.88 -2.38
N GLN A 138 2.82 -13.79 -1.37
CA GLN A 138 3.34 -12.52 -0.90
C GLN A 138 4.86 -12.45 -1.00
N GLN A 139 5.39 -11.27 -1.27
CA GLN A 139 6.83 -10.98 -1.16
C GLN A 139 7.01 -9.60 -0.54
N ASP A 140 7.90 -9.54 0.45
CA ASP A 140 8.33 -8.29 1.08
C ASP A 140 9.35 -7.59 0.19
N PHE A 141 9.17 -6.29 0.00
CA PHE A 141 9.97 -5.45 -0.88
C PHE A 141 10.71 -4.37 -0.08
N TYR A 142 12.01 -4.26 -0.31
CA TYR A 142 12.90 -3.37 0.44
C TYR A 142 13.59 -2.39 -0.53
N LEU A 143 13.32 -1.10 -0.36
CA LEU A 143 13.94 -0.02 -1.12
C LEU A 143 15.34 0.30 -0.58
N GLY A 144 16.36 0.32 -1.44
CA GLY A 144 17.75 0.63 -1.12
C GLY A 144 18.09 2.11 -1.09
N MET A 145 17.13 2.95 -0.73
CA MET A 145 17.37 4.39 -0.61
C MET A 145 17.88 4.69 0.80
N ASP A 146 19.06 5.30 0.89
CA ASP A 146 19.43 6.00 2.11
C ASP A 146 18.42 7.14 2.38
N PRO A 147 18.26 7.61 3.63
CA PRO A 147 17.25 8.61 3.95
C PRO A 147 17.33 9.91 3.15
N GLU A 148 18.53 10.33 2.72
CA GLU A 148 18.72 11.54 1.92
C GLU A 148 18.26 11.32 0.48
N THR A 149 18.61 10.17 -0.10
CA THR A 149 18.10 9.66 -1.39
C THR A 149 16.58 9.53 -1.35
N ALA A 150 16.01 8.89 -0.32
CA ALA A 150 14.58 8.68 -0.17
C ALA A 150 13.83 10.02 -0.10
N SER A 151 14.32 10.98 0.70
CA SER A 151 13.74 12.32 0.78
C SER A 151 13.86 13.09 -0.53
N THR A 152 14.93 12.89 -1.30
CA THR A 152 15.14 13.58 -2.58
C THR A 152 14.18 13.07 -3.66
N TYR A 153 13.89 11.77 -3.65
CA TYR A 153 13.07 11.14 -4.68
C TYR A 153 11.62 10.92 -4.27
N ALA A 154 11.26 11.09 -2.99
CA ALA A 154 9.87 10.94 -2.53
C ALA A 154 8.92 11.81 -3.35
N ASP A 155 9.25 13.11 -3.52
CA ASP A 155 8.42 14.04 -4.30
C ASP A 155 8.35 13.65 -5.78
N VAL A 156 9.45 13.11 -6.34
CA VAL A 156 9.49 12.70 -7.75
C VAL A 156 8.69 11.41 -7.99
N LEU A 157 8.89 10.40 -7.15
CA LEU A 157 8.23 9.09 -7.30
C LEU A 157 6.74 9.15 -6.95
N THR A 158 6.31 10.20 -6.27
CA THR A 158 4.89 10.49 -5.97
C THR A 158 4.33 11.67 -6.78
N ASP A 159 5.09 12.16 -7.76
CA ASP A 159 4.66 13.25 -8.64
C ASP A 159 3.41 12.84 -9.42
N PRO A 160 2.38 13.71 -9.54
CA PRO A 160 1.15 13.38 -10.25
C PRO A 160 1.38 12.85 -11.66
N ASP A 161 2.33 13.42 -12.42
CA ASP A 161 2.59 13.00 -13.80
C ASP A 161 3.24 11.59 -13.83
N VAL A 162 4.04 11.23 -12.81
CA VAL A 162 4.59 9.87 -12.65
C VAL A 162 3.49 8.88 -12.26
N VAL A 163 2.51 9.31 -11.45
CA VAL A 163 1.40 8.44 -11.06
C VAL A 163 0.43 8.21 -12.23
N ASP A 164 0.12 9.23 -13.01
CA ASP A 164 -0.72 9.09 -14.23
C ASP A 164 -0.08 8.11 -15.22
N LEU A 165 1.25 8.15 -15.31
CA LEU A 165 2.05 7.20 -16.05
C LEU A 165 1.90 5.74 -15.52
N LEU A 166 1.87 5.54 -14.19
CA LEU A 166 1.59 4.22 -13.60
C LEU A 166 0.18 3.73 -13.97
N GLU A 167 -0.81 4.62 -14.02
CA GLU A 167 -2.18 4.28 -14.44
C GLU A 167 -2.23 3.84 -15.90
N ASP A 168 -1.62 4.60 -16.81
CA ASP A 168 -1.61 4.30 -18.25
C ASP A 168 -0.96 2.95 -18.57
N GLU A 169 0.10 2.61 -17.85
CA GLU A 169 0.73 1.29 -17.94
C GLU A 169 -0.23 0.18 -17.49
N VAL A 170 -0.86 0.35 -16.33
CA VAL A 170 -1.80 -0.63 -15.77
C VAL A 170 -3.01 -0.82 -16.68
N ALA A 171 -3.48 0.25 -17.32
CA ALA A 171 -4.56 0.21 -18.30
C ALA A 171 -4.13 -0.37 -19.67
N GLY A 172 -2.84 -0.59 -19.90
CA GLY A 172 -2.29 -1.01 -21.19
C GLY A 172 -2.49 0.05 -22.29
N THR A 173 -2.68 1.32 -21.91
CA THR A 173 -2.87 2.48 -22.79
C THR A 173 -1.59 3.28 -23.00
N GLY A 174 -0.55 3.02 -22.21
CA GLY A 174 0.77 3.62 -22.34
C GLY A 174 1.40 3.45 -23.73
N VAL A 175 1.93 4.55 -24.26
CA VAL A 175 2.53 4.58 -25.61
C VAL A 175 4.04 4.32 -25.58
N ASP A 176 4.68 4.58 -24.44
CA ASP A 176 6.12 4.40 -24.19
C ASP A 176 6.33 3.49 -22.96
N GLU A 177 7.40 2.71 -22.97
CA GLU A 177 7.81 1.90 -21.82
C GLU A 177 8.28 2.85 -20.72
N LEU A 178 7.55 2.91 -19.60
CA LEU A 178 7.96 3.68 -18.42
C LEU A 178 9.27 3.13 -17.87
N ASP A 179 10.35 3.78 -18.26
CA ASP A 179 11.70 3.56 -17.80
C ASP A 179 12.18 4.75 -16.95
N ALA A 180 13.46 4.76 -16.60
CA ALA A 180 14.04 5.84 -15.81
C ALA A 180 13.97 7.20 -16.53
N GLU A 181 14.05 7.23 -17.87
CA GLU A 181 13.92 8.47 -18.66
C GLU A 181 12.47 8.98 -18.59
N GLY A 182 11.48 8.10 -18.76
CA GLY A 182 10.06 8.46 -18.63
C GLY A 182 9.70 9.02 -17.26
N ILE A 183 10.22 8.45 -16.17
CA ILE A 183 10.00 8.96 -14.81
C ILE A 183 10.62 10.36 -14.64
N ALA A 184 11.85 10.55 -15.11
CA ALA A 184 12.54 11.83 -14.99
C ALA A 184 11.84 12.93 -15.81
N ASP A 185 11.42 12.60 -17.04
CA ASP A 185 10.69 13.52 -17.92
C ASP A 185 9.33 13.92 -17.34
N ALA A 186 8.58 12.96 -16.80
CA ALA A 186 7.28 13.21 -16.16
C ALA A 186 7.42 14.15 -14.94
N ALA A 187 8.37 13.86 -14.05
CA ALA A 187 8.64 14.72 -12.91
C ALA A 187 9.40 16.02 -13.26
N GLY A 188 9.74 16.25 -14.53
CA GLY A 188 10.43 17.45 -14.99
C GLY A 188 11.85 17.63 -14.43
N VAL A 189 12.55 16.52 -14.17
CA VAL A 189 13.89 16.49 -13.56
C VAL A 189 14.93 15.89 -14.52
N ASP A 190 16.21 16.24 -14.33
CA ASP A 190 17.30 15.69 -15.15
C ASP A 190 17.66 14.28 -14.67
N LEU A 191 17.54 13.25 -15.52
CA LEU A 191 17.91 11.87 -15.17
C LEU A 191 19.36 11.73 -14.68
N GLU A 192 20.30 12.57 -15.13
CA GLU A 192 21.67 12.54 -14.62
C GLU A 192 21.77 13.00 -13.16
N SER A 193 20.77 13.72 -12.66
CA SER A 193 20.60 14.03 -11.23
C SER A 193 19.93 12.89 -10.45
N MET A 194 19.48 11.84 -11.15
CA MET A 194 18.76 10.69 -10.60
C MET A 194 19.47 9.33 -10.80
N PRO A 195 20.76 9.18 -10.45
CA PRO A 195 21.54 8.00 -10.82
C PRO A 195 21.01 6.68 -10.23
N ASN A 196 20.28 6.73 -9.10
CA ASN A 196 19.78 5.53 -8.40
C ASN A 196 18.48 4.97 -9.01
N ILE A 197 17.81 5.70 -9.91
CA ILE A 197 16.56 5.23 -10.56
C ILE A 197 16.86 4.39 -11.81
N ARG A 198 18.08 4.48 -12.35
CA ARG A 198 18.52 3.65 -13.48
C ARG A 198 18.58 2.17 -13.06
N ASP A 199 18.04 1.30 -13.91
CA ASP A 199 18.06 -0.17 -13.77
C ASP A 199 17.55 -0.72 -12.41
N GLY A 200 16.71 0.05 -11.70
CA GLY A 200 16.15 -0.35 -10.41
C GLY A 200 17.17 -0.48 -9.28
N ALA A 201 18.23 0.36 -9.30
CA ALA A 201 19.15 0.49 -8.17
C ALA A 201 18.48 0.97 -6.87
N LEU A 202 17.18 1.30 -6.92
CA LEU A 202 16.32 1.52 -5.76
C LEU A 202 15.89 0.24 -5.04
N VAL A 203 16.08 -0.96 -5.61
CA VAL A 203 15.69 -2.21 -4.95
C VAL A 203 16.88 -2.80 -4.20
N GLU A 204 16.80 -2.88 -2.87
CA GLU A 204 17.85 -3.48 -2.03
C GLU A 204 17.68 -5.00 -1.96
N ALA A 205 16.45 -5.44 -1.67
CA ALA A 205 16.15 -6.84 -1.48
C ALA A 205 14.65 -7.12 -1.66
N VAL A 206 14.36 -8.40 -1.89
CA VAL A 206 13.02 -8.96 -1.72
C VAL A 206 13.13 -10.23 -0.88
N SER A 207 12.08 -10.56 -0.13
CA SER A 207 12.03 -11.85 0.57
C SER A 207 11.79 -13.00 -0.41
N ASP A 208 12.00 -14.24 0.07
CA ASP A 208 11.41 -15.40 -0.58
C ASP A 208 9.87 -15.31 -0.53
N VAL A 209 9.19 -16.05 -1.41
CA VAL A 209 7.73 -16.10 -1.48
C VAL A 209 7.13 -16.63 -0.18
N HIS A 210 6.18 -15.88 0.36
CA HIS A 210 5.31 -16.31 1.44
C HIS A 210 4.03 -16.90 0.84
N VAL A 211 3.49 -17.92 1.49
CA VAL A 211 2.19 -18.50 1.12
C VAL A 211 1.19 -18.15 2.20
N HIS A 212 0.18 -17.38 1.82
CA HIS A 212 -0.91 -16.96 2.68
C HIS A 212 -2.21 -17.67 2.28
N TRP A 213 -3.00 -18.10 3.25
CA TRP A 213 -4.32 -18.69 3.04
C TRP A 213 -5.23 -18.50 4.26
N ASP A 214 -6.54 -18.59 4.02
CA ASP A 214 -7.56 -18.66 5.05
C ASP A 214 -7.96 -20.13 5.28
N ASP A 215 -8.08 -20.55 6.54
CA ASP A 215 -8.58 -21.89 6.84
C ASP A 215 -10.12 -21.97 6.76
N ALA A 216 -10.67 -23.17 6.98
CA ALA A 216 -12.12 -23.40 6.90
C ALA A 216 -12.95 -22.60 7.93
N LEU A 217 -12.31 -22.01 8.95
CA LEU A 217 -12.94 -21.12 9.93
C LEU A 217 -12.75 -19.63 9.58
N GLY A 218 -12.09 -19.32 8.46
CA GLY A 218 -11.71 -17.97 8.07
C GLY A 218 -10.55 -17.43 8.91
N GLN A 219 -9.77 -18.29 9.58
CA GLN A 219 -8.58 -17.84 10.28
C GLN A 219 -7.42 -17.70 9.29
N TYR A 220 -6.74 -16.56 9.39
CA TYR A 220 -5.61 -16.16 8.58
C TYR A 220 -4.33 -16.94 8.96
N HIS A 221 -3.66 -17.56 7.98
CA HIS A 221 -2.37 -18.27 8.18
C HIS A 221 -1.32 -17.84 7.16
N THR A 222 -0.05 -17.82 7.57
CA THR A 222 1.06 -17.48 6.67
C THR A 222 2.23 -18.42 6.89
N GLN A 223 2.68 -19.05 5.81
CA GLN A 223 3.97 -19.71 5.75
C GLN A 223 5.00 -18.71 5.20
N TRP A 224 5.82 -18.19 6.10
CA TRP A 224 6.85 -17.21 5.77
C TRP A 224 8.00 -17.85 4.99
N GLY A 225 8.38 -17.18 3.91
CA GLY A 225 9.64 -17.39 3.20
C GLY A 225 10.83 -16.81 3.99
N THR A 226 12.06 -17.09 3.54
CA THR A 226 13.26 -16.46 4.11
C THR A 226 13.19 -14.95 3.94
N GLN A 227 13.50 -14.23 5.02
CA GLN A 227 13.63 -12.78 5.02
C GLN A 227 15.06 -12.36 4.70
N PRO A 228 15.28 -11.22 4.04
CA PRO A 228 16.59 -10.60 3.91
C PRO A 228 17.19 -10.27 5.29
N ASP A 229 18.52 -10.22 5.40
CA ASP A 229 19.23 -9.85 6.63
C ASP A 229 19.26 -8.32 6.79
N LEU A 230 18.08 -7.73 6.99
CA LEU A 230 17.87 -6.29 7.16
C LEU A 230 17.15 -6.03 8.50
N GLU A 231 17.69 -5.09 9.30
CA GLU A 231 17.11 -4.71 10.59
C GLU A 231 16.02 -3.62 10.42
N ARG A 232 15.08 -3.82 9.50
CA ARG A 232 13.95 -2.91 9.23
C ARG A 232 12.76 -3.66 8.63
N GLU A 233 11.59 -3.03 8.72
CA GLU A 233 10.40 -3.50 8.02
C GLU A 233 10.50 -3.27 6.51
N PRO A 234 9.78 -4.07 5.69
CA PRO A 234 9.69 -3.84 4.25
C PRO A 234 8.88 -2.57 3.94
N ASP A 235 9.25 -1.89 2.86
CA ASP A 235 8.60 -0.67 2.39
C ASP A 235 7.23 -0.98 1.76
N ALA A 236 7.07 -2.17 1.18
CA ALA A 236 5.78 -2.69 0.74
C ALA A 236 5.75 -4.23 0.77
N ARG A 237 4.55 -4.79 0.75
CA ARG A 237 4.33 -6.23 0.56
C ARG A 237 3.48 -6.43 -0.67
N ILE A 238 4.01 -7.13 -1.66
CA ILE A 238 3.24 -7.57 -2.83
C ILE A 238 2.27 -8.67 -2.39
N GLU A 239 1.05 -8.68 -2.91
CA GLU A 239 0.04 -9.72 -2.65
C GLU A 239 -0.65 -10.13 -3.95
N ILE A 240 -0.42 -11.35 -4.43
CA ILE A 240 -0.90 -11.80 -5.74
C ILE A 240 -1.59 -13.16 -5.63
N PHE A 241 -2.79 -13.27 -6.21
CA PHE A 241 -3.47 -14.55 -6.39
C PHE A 241 -2.85 -15.35 -7.52
N ALA A 242 -3.06 -16.68 -7.51
CA ALA A 242 -2.63 -17.54 -8.59
C ALA A 242 -3.19 -17.08 -9.95
N TYR A 243 -2.30 -16.91 -10.94
CA TYR A 243 -2.63 -16.77 -12.35
C TYR A 243 -1.45 -17.27 -13.18
N GLU A 244 -1.64 -17.48 -14.49
CA GLU A 244 -0.58 -17.92 -15.39
C GLU A 244 0.08 -16.71 -16.08
N PRO A 245 1.24 -16.21 -15.60
CA PRO A 245 1.92 -15.10 -16.26
C PRO A 245 2.53 -15.52 -17.60
N ASP A 246 2.32 -14.70 -18.62
CA ASP A 246 2.85 -14.94 -19.98
C ASP A 246 4.37 -14.75 -20.05
N SER A 247 4.91 -13.87 -19.21
CA SER A 247 6.34 -13.55 -19.13
C SER A 247 6.69 -12.91 -17.79
N ILE A 248 8.00 -12.74 -17.51
CA ILE A 248 8.45 -11.99 -16.33
C ILE A 248 8.01 -10.52 -16.37
N ILE A 249 7.85 -9.95 -17.57
CA ILE A 249 7.37 -8.58 -17.75
C ILE A 249 5.88 -8.49 -17.44
N ASP A 250 5.10 -9.49 -17.87
CA ASP A 250 3.68 -9.59 -17.49
C ASP A 250 3.52 -9.72 -15.97
N LEU A 251 4.35 -10.54 -15.31
CA LEU A 251 4.41 -10.56 -13.84
C LEU A 251 4.68 -9.17 -13.28
N LYS A 252 5.77 -8.52 -13.71
CA LYS A 252 6.14 -7.16 -13.26
C LYS A 252 4.98 -6.18 -13.37
N THR A 253 4.26 -6.16 -14.51
CA THR A 253 3.10 -5.29 -14.72
C THR A 253 1.97 -5.59 -13.74
N GLN A 254 1.69 -6.86 -13.45
CA GLN A 254 0.70 -7.21 -12.42
C GLN A 254 1.15 -6.85 -11.01
N LEU A 255 2.45 -6.92 -10.70
CA LEU A 255 2.97 -6.48 -9.40
C LEU A 255 2.78 -4.97 -9.22
N VAL A 256 3.08 -4.16 -10.25
CA VAL A 256 2.80 -2.71 -10.24
C VAL A 256 1.31 -2.45 -10.04
N ARG A 257 0.45 -3.12 -10.83
CA ARG A 257 -1.00 -2.98 -10.71
C ARG A 257 -1.49 -3.30 -9.29
N ASN A 258 -0.98 -4.37 -8.70
CA ASN A 258 -1.33 -4.73 -7.33
C ASN A 258 -0.95 -3.63 -6.35
N LEU A 259 0.28 -3.09 -6.42
CA LEU A 259 0.72 -1.99 -5.55
C LEU A 259 -0.14 -0.73 -5.73
N VAL A 260 -0.52 -0.36 -6.96
CA VAL A 260 -1.43 0.76 -7.24
C VAL A 260 -2.81 0.51 -6.61
N CYS A 261 -3.35 -0.71 -6.70
CA CYS A 261 -4.57 -1.10 -5.97
C CYS A 261 -4.38 -1.09 -4.44
N GLN A 262 -3.18 -1.38 -3.91
CA GLN A 262 -2.94 -1.27 -2.47
C GLN A 262 -2.93 0.18 -1.98
N VAL A 263 -2.40 1.12 -2.79
CA VAL A 263 -2.50 2.56 -2.49
C VAL A 263 -3.96 2.98 -2.39
N ARG A 264 -4.79 2.57 -3.37
CA ARG A 264 -6.25 2.75 -3.32
C ARG A 264 -6.84 2.23 -2.01
N ASP A 265 -6.50 1.00 -1.65
CA ASP A 265 -7.03 0.35 -0.46
C ASP A 265 -6.68 1.10 0.83
N CYS A 266 -5.48 1.69 0.90
CA CYS A 266 -5.07 2.53 2.03
C CYS A 266 -6.04 3.71 2.22
N TYR A 267 -6.36 4.43 1.15
CA TYR A 267 -7.28 5.58 1.21
C TYR A 267 -8.71 5.17 1.57
N LEU A 268 -9.22 4.10 0.94
CA LEU A 268 -10.56 3.58 1.22
C LEU A 268 -10.69 3.09 2.67
N ALA A 269 -9.66 2.44 3.21
CA ALA A 269 -9.61 2.02 4.61
C ALA A 269 -9.55 3.19 5.60
N MET A 270 -9.22 4.40 5.13
CA MET A 270 -9.31 5.66 5.88
C MET A 270 -10.65 6.36 5.69
N GLY A 271 -11.56 5.83 4.85
CA GLY A 271 -12.84 6.44 4.54
C GLY A 271 -12.74 7.73 3.72
N ILE A 272 -11.67 7.89 2.93
CA ILE A 272 -11.49 9.00 1.99
C ILE A 272 -11.23 8.46 0.59
N ALA A 273 -11.40 9.33 -0.40
CA ALA A 273 -11.09 9.02 -1.77
C ALA A 273 -9.60 8.82 -1.96
N PRO A 274 -9.18 7.79 -2.71
CA PRO A 274 -7.86 7.82 -3.31
C PRO A 274 -7.76 8.95 -4.35
N PRO A 275 -6.54 9.47 -4.60
CA PRO A 275 -6.29 10.31 -5.76
C PRO A 275 -6.79 9.64 -7.05
N GLU A 276 -7.19 10.42 -8.05
CA GLU A 276 -7.87 9.94 -9.25
C GLU A 276 -7.08 8.82 -9.96
N SER A 277 -5.76 8.97 -10.06
CA SER A 277 -4.87 8.02 -10.71
C SER A 277 -4.68 6.68 -9.98
N PHE A 278 -5.16 6.57 -8.73
CA PHE A 278 -5.23 5.31 -7.99
C PHE A 278 -6.65 4.70 -8.00
N ARG A 279 -7.64 5.29 -8.69
CA ARG A 279 -9.03 4.79 -8.74
C ARG A 279 -9.22 3.66 -9.75
N ILE A 280 -8.32 2.69 -9.72
CA ILE A 280 -8.38 1.50 -10.56
C ILE A 280 -9.07 0.34 -9.84
N LEU A 281 -9.66 -0.58 -10.59
CA LEU A 281 -10.25 -1.80 -10.06
C LEU A 281 -9.29 -2.98 -10.12
N GLY A 282 -9.43 -3.91 -9.18
CA GLY A 282 -8.60 -5.10 -9.06
C GLY A 282 -8.11 -5.36 -7.65
N HIS A 283 -7.54 -6.53 -7.43
CA HIS A 283 -7.00 -6.93 -6.12
C HIS A 283 -5.77 -6.11 -5.73
N GLY A 284 -5.87 -5.42 -4.61
CA GLY A 284 -4.75 -4.81 -3.88
C GLY A 284 -4.38 -5.70 -2.70
N ARG A 285 -4.75 -5.28 -1.49
CA ARG A 285 -4.53 -6.07 -0.28
C ARG A 285 -5.62 -7.15 -0.13
N HIS A 286 -5.23 -8.32 0.35
CA HIS A 286 -6.19 -9.41 0.62
C HIS A 286 -7.18 -9.05 1.73
N ASP A 287 -6.70 -8.38 2.79
CA ASP A 287 -7.54 -7.92 3.89
C ASP A 287 -8.60 -6.89 3.44
N ALA A 288 -8.22 -5.97 2.56
CA ALA A 288 -9.14 -5.00 1.96
C ALA A 288 -10.22 -5.69 1.11
N SER A 289 -9.85 -6.66 0.27
CA SER A 289 -10.81 -7.44 -0.52
C SER A 289 -11.81 -8.19 0.37
N THR A 290 -11.33 -8.70 1.52
CA THR A 290 -12.19 -9.32 2.54
C THR A 290 -13.16 -8.31 3.15
N TRP A 291 -12.69 -7.08 3.45
CA TRP A 291 -13.58 -6.03 3.96
C TRP A 291 -14.62 -5.58 2.93
N TYR A 292 -14.24 -5.43 1.66
CA TYR A 292 -15.15 -5.02 0.60
C TYR A 292 -16.28 -6.02 0.37
N SER A 293 -15.99 -7.32 0.49
CA SER A 293 -17.02 -8.37 0.39
C SER A 293 -17.84 -8.56 1.67
N HIS A 294 -17.29 -8.21 2.84
CA HIS A 294 -17.95 -8.43 4.13
C HIS A 294 -18.87 -7.28 4.55
N TYR A 295 -18.52 -6.03 4.22
CA TYR A 295 -19.29 -4.86 4.65
C TYR A 295 -20.12 -4.25 3.52
N ASP A 296 -21.44 -4.23 3.69
CA ASP A 296 -22.41 -3.70 2.71
C ASP A 296 -22.22 -2.22 2.30
N PHE A 297 -21.38 -1.45 3.01
CA PHE A 297 -21.14 -0.02 2.71
C PHE A 297 -19.87 0.23 1.89
N TYR A 298 -19.08 -0.80 1.61
CA TYR A 298 -18.03 -0.73 0.60
C TYR A 298 -18.57 -1.28 -0.72
N ASP A 299 -18.14 -0.67 -1.83
CA ASP A 299 -18.29 -1.29 -3.15
C ASP A 299 -17.20 -2.36 -3.34
N GLU A 300 -17.38 -3.24 -4.33
CA GLU A 300 -16.44 -4.33 -4.63
C GLU A 300 -15.24 -3.82 -5.46
N TYR A 301 -14.43 -2.91 -4.90
CA TYR A 301 -13.28 -2.31 -5.61
C TYR A 301 -12.25 -3.33 -6.12
N PHE A 302 -12.25 -4.55 -5.55
CA PHE A 302 -11.39 -5.64 -5.98
C PHE A 302 -11.85 -6.30 -7.29
N ASP A 303 -13.14 -6.22 -7.62
CA ASP A 303 -13.72 -6.83 -8.81
C ASP A 303 -13.55 -5.88 -10.01
N PRO A 304 -12.82 -6.28 -11.07
CA PRO A 304 -12.63 -5.45 -12.27
C PRO A 304 -13.93 -5.11 -13.02
N ASP A 305 -15.01 -5.86 -12.79
CA ASP A 305 -16.31 -5.67 -13.46
C ASP A 305 -17.35 -4.95 -12.57
N ALA A 306 -16.98 -4.55 -11.35
CA ALA A 306 -17.90 -3.90 -10.42
C ALA A 306 -18.32 -2.49 -10.87
N GLU A 307 -19.60 -2.17 -10.65
CA GLU A 307 -20.10 -0.79 -10.75
C GLU A 307 -19.85 -0.07 -9.41
N ILE A 308 -18.92 0.89 -9.40
CA ILE A 308 -18.59 1.67 -8.21
C ILE A 308 -19.61 2.81 -8.02
N SER A 309 -20.26 2.82 -6.87
CA SER A 309 -21.26 3.80 -6.49
C SER A 309 -20.65 5.05 -5.84
N THR A 310 -19.50 4.90 -5.18
CA THR A 310 -18.82 6.00 -4.51
C THR A 310 -17.30 5.82 -4.52
N TRP A 311 -16.57 6.93 -4.58
CA TRP A 311 -15.14 6.98 -4.26
C TRP A 311 -14.87 7.77 -3.00
N TYR A 312 -15.89 8.14 -2.22
CA TYR A 312 -15.78 9.00 -1.04
C TYR A 312 -15.29 10.45 -1.31
N GLU A 313 -15.50 10.98 -2.52
CA GLU A 313 -15.04 12.33 -2.90
C GLU A 313 -15.63 13.42 -2.00
N GLU A 314 -16.93 13.38 -1.74
CA GLU A 314 -17.61 14.35 -0.87
C GLU A 314 -17.15 14.26 0.59
N GLN A 315 -16.61 13.11 0.98
CA GLN A 315 -16.07 12.83 2.30
C GLN A 315 -14.57 13.13 2.39
N THR A 316 -13.92 13.56 1.32
CA THR A 316 -12.47 13.80 1.29
C THR A 316 -12.15 15.26 1.58
N PRO A 317 -11.26 15.58 2.54
CA PRO A 317 -10.77 16.94 2.73
C PRO A 317 -10.06 17.47 1.48
N GLU A 318 -10.25 18.74 1.12
CA GLU A 318 -9.64 19.34 -0.08
C GLU A 318 -8.10 19.25 -0.07
N ASN A 319 -7.47 19.35 1.10
CA ASN A 319 -6.03 19.27 1.29
C ASN A 319 -5.57 17.88 1.79
N ALA A 320 -6.33 16.81 1.51
CA ALA A 320 -6.04 15.46 1.99
C ALA A 320 -4.68 14.94 1.52
N TYR A 321 -4.26 15.35 0.32
CA TYR A 321 -3.01 14.89 -0.30
C TYR A 321 -1.92 15.97 -0.26
N GLU A 322 -2.07 17.05 0.51
CA GLU A 322 -1.02 18.05 0.65
C GLU A 322 -0.09 17.69 1.81
N HIS A 323 1.23 17.60 1.53
CA HIS A 323 2.25 17.39 2.54
C HIS A 323 2.68 18.76 3.12
N GLU A 324 2.43 18.99 4.41
CA GLU A 324 2.75 20.26 5.08
C GLU A 324 3.92 20.12 6.07
N GLY A 325 4.21 18.90 6.54
CA GLY A 325 5.37 18.62 7.37
C GLY A 325 6.62 18.38 6.53
N GLU A 326 7.81 18.52 7.10
CA GLU A 326 8.98 17.79 6.60
C GLU A 326 8.93 16.39 7.20
N THR A 327 9.23 15.33 6.45
CA THR A 327 9.21 13.95 6.98
C THR A 327 10.19 13.83 8.15
N ARG A 328 9.64 13.56 9.34
CA ARG A 328 10.34 13.37 10.61
C ARG A 328 10.28 11.88 10.96
N ARG A 329 11.35 11.15 10.67
CA ARG A 329 11.54 9.83 11.29
C ARG A 329 11.69 10.04 12.79
N ALA A 330 10.91 9.30 13.58
CA ALA A 330 11.04 9.32 15.03
C ALA A 330 12.51 9.08 15.39
N GLN A 331 13.13 10.02 16.11
CA GLN A 331 14.49 9.80 16.59
C GLN A 331 14.44 8.62 17.56
N PRO A 332 15.31 7.61 17.42
CA PRO A 332 15.38 6.55 18.42
C PRO A 332 15.69 7.21 19.76
N ASN A 333 14.81 7.00 20.74
CA ASN A 333 14.99 7.47 22.11
C ASN A 333 16.40 7.11 22.59
N THR A 334 17.26 8.11 22.79
CA THR A 334 18.61 7.97 23.37
C THR A 334 18.57 7.72 24.86
#